data_AF-A0A7Y0NPE7-F1
#
_entry.id   AF-A0A7Y0NPE7-F1
#
_cell.length_a   1.000
_cell.length_b   1.000
_cell.length_c   1.000
_cell.angle_alpha   90.00
_cell.angle_beta   90.00
_cell.angle_gamma   90.00
#
_symmetry.space_group_name_H-M   'P 1'
#
loop_
_entity.id
_entity.type
_entity.pdbx_description
1 polymer ?
#
loop_
_entity_poly.entity_id
_entity_poly.type
_entity_poly.pdbx_seq_one_letter_code
_entity_poly.pdbx_strand_id
1 'polypeptide(L)' 'MNSLANNWGINLEVEVGILTKREIEIVQGSILPDKELAYNLNMSYFTLLSHLKNIRNKTGLQGGKELVYFGMKKGLIN' A
#
# COMPACT_ATOMS: atom_id res chain seq x y z
N MET A 1 24.91 -4.01 -8.85
CA MET A 1 23.95 -2.90 -8.88
C MET A 1 22.78 -3.35 -9.74
N ASN A 2 21.69 -3.83 -9.12
CA ASN A 2 20.54 -4.29 -9.87
C ASN A 2 19.63 -3.10 -10.16
N SER A 3 19.51 -2.80 -11.45
CA SER A 3 18.58 -1.84 -12.00
C SER A 3 17.15 -2.33 -11.79
N LEU A 4 16.40 -1.70 -10.92
CA LEU A 4 14.95 -1.53 -11.07
C LEU A 4 14.56 -0.22 -10.38
N ALA A 5 14.96 0.89 -11.02
CA ALA A 5 14.23 2.14 -10.87
C ALA A 5 12.84 1.91 -11.49
N ASN A 6 11.95 1.24 -10.76
CA ASN A 6 10.58 1.06 -11.19
C ASN A 6 9.91 2.44 -11.07
N ASN A 7 9.62 3.03 -12.22
CA ASN A 7 8.89 4.28 -12.36
C ASN A 7 7.54 4.17 -11.63
N TRP A 8 7.42 4.63 -10.39
CA TRP A 8 6.12 4.66 -9.68
C TRP A 8 5.29 5.91 -10.06
N GLY A 9 5.18 6.14 -11.35
CA GLY A 9 4.07 6.90 -11.97
C GLY A 9 2.90 5.99 -12.36
N ILE A 10 2.89 4.72 -11.91
CA ILE A 10 2.06 3.66 -12.46
C ILE A 10 1.08 3.17 -11.40
N ASN A 11 -0.19 3.30 -11.73
CA ASN A 11 -1.34 2.64 -11.14
C ASN A 11 -1.18 1.11 -11.17
N LEU A 12 -1.34 0.41 -10.04
CA LEU A 12 -1.19 -1.05 -9.98
C LEU A 12 -2.56 -1.73 -10.12
N GLU A 13 -2.74 -2.53 -11.16
CA GLU A 13 -3.94 -3.35 -11.33
C GLU A 13 -4.00 -4.49 -10.30
N VAL A 14 -5.19 -4.66 -9.73
CA VAL A 14 -5.53 -5.65 -8.71
C VAL A 14 -6.91 -6.25 -9.02
N GLU A 15 -7.31 -7.26 -8.26
CA GLU A 15 -8.49 -8.10 -8.53
C GLU A 15 -9.76 -7.31 -8.87
N VAL A 16 -10.04 -6.23 -8.13
CA VAL A 16 -11.25 -5.42 -8.28
C VAL A 16 -10.91 -3.94 -8.52
N GLY A 17 -9.84 -3.67 -9.29
CA GLY A 17 -9.56 -2.32 -9.80
C GLY A 17 -8.09 -1.92 -9.78
N ILE A 18 -7.83 -0.66 -9.46
CA ILE A 18 -6.50 -0.06 -9.55
C ILE A 18 -6.11 0.59 -8.22
N LEU A 19 -4.93 0.25 -7.70
CA LEU A 19 -4.29 0.99 -6.62
C LEU A 19 -3.65 2.26 -7.18
N THR A 20 -4.05 3.38 -6.62
CA THR A 20 -3.47 4.70 -6.89
C THR A 20 -2.05 4.79 -6.31
N LYS A 21 -1.28 5.78 -6.76
CA LYS A 21 0.05 6.07 -6.20
C LYS A 21 0.04 6.13 -4.67
N ARG A 22 -0.95 6.83 -4.08
CA ARG A 22 -1.03 6.97 -2.63
C ARG A 22 -1.34 5.66 -1.92
N GLU A 23 -2.20 4.83 -2.51
CA GLU A 23 -2.49 3.50 -1.97
C GLU A 23 -1.27 2.58 -2.08
N ILE A 24 -0.47 2.69 -3.13
CA ILE A 24 0.79 1.97 -3.27
C ILE A 24 1.77 2.38 -2.16
N GLU A 25 1.95 3.69 -1.90
CA GLU A 25 2.78 4.19 -0.79
C GLU A 25 2.35 3.61 0.57
N ILE A 26 1.04 3.47 0.78
CA ILE A 26 0.49 2.84 1.99
C ILE A 26 0.83 1.35 2.07
N VAL A 27 0.75 0.61 0.95
CA VAL A 27 1.19 -0.80 0.92
C VAL A 27 2.67 -0.90 1.25
N GLN A 28 3.52 -0.04 0.67
CA GLN A 28 4.96 -0.04 0.92
C GLN A 28 5.29 0.18 2.41
N GLY A 29 4.55 1.07 3.08
CA GLY A 29 4.74 1.35 4.50
C GLY A 29 3.98 0.43 5.47
N SER A 30 3.25 -0.57 4.98
CA SER A 30 2.36 -1.42 5.81
C SER A 30 3.07 -2.31 6.83
N ILE A 31 4.41 -2.35 6.81
CA ILE A 31 5.23 -2.97 7.87
C ILE A 31 5.17 -2.19 9.20
N LEU A 32 4.80 -0.90 9.14
CA LEU A 32 4.71 -0.03 10.30
C LEU A 32 3.31 -0.07 10.92
N PRO A 33 3.16 0.26 12.22
CA PRO A 33 1.86 0.51 12.80
C PRO A 33 1.13 1.66 12.10
N ASP A 34 -0.18 1.52 11.89
CA ASP A 34 -1.00 2.49 11.14
C ASP A 34 -0.83 3.95 11.61
N LYS A 35 -0.70 4.21 12.92
CA LYS A 35 -0.47 5.57 13.44
C LYS A 35 0.86 6.16 13.01
N GLU A 36 1.92 5.34 13.03
CA GLU A 36 3.26 5.75 12.61
C GLU A 36 3.32 5.92 11.09
N LEU A 37 2.68 5.03 10.34
CA LEU A 37 2.55 5.16 8.89
C LEU A 37 1.82 6.45 8.50
N ALA A 38 0.71 6.78 9.17
CA ALA A 38 -0.03 8.02 8.92
C ALA A 38 0.85 9.26 9.15
N TYR A 39 1.62 9.25 10.24
CA TYR A 39 2.59 10.30 10.55
C TYR A 39 3.66 10.42 9.45
N ASN A 40 4.27 9.30 9.04
CA ASN A 40 5.32 9.27 8.02
C ASN A 40 4.82 9.72 6.63
N LEU A 41 3.56 9.43 6.30
CA LEU A 41 2.93 9.87 5.05
C LEU A 41 2.32 11.28 5.12
N ASN A 42 2.50 11.97 6.25
CA ASN A 42 1.95 13.31 6.52
C ASN A 42 0.44 13.39 6.24
N MET A 43 -0.33 12.44 6.79
CA MET A 43 -1.79 12.43 6.69
C MET A 43 -2.44 12.10 8.03
N SER A 44 -3.73 12.42 8.15
CA SER A 44 -4.48 12.04 9.35
C SER A 44 -4.65 10.52 9.42
N TYR A 45 -4.71 9.99 10.66
CA TYR A 45 -5.01 8.58 10.89
C TYR A 45 -6.31 8.13 10.23
N PHE A 46 -7.36 8.96 10.25
CA PHE A 46 -8.65 8.65 9.61
C PHE A 46 -8.56 8.62 8.07
N THR A 47 -7.72 9.48 7.49
CA THR A 47 -7.42 9.46 6.05
C THR A 47 -6.74 8.15 5.68
N LEU A 48 -5.74 7.71 6.46
CA LEU A 48 -5.08 6.41 6.25
C LEU A 48 -6.10 5.26 6.32
N LEU A 49 -6.97 5.22 7.33
CA LEU A 49 -7.99 4.18 7.46
C LEU A 49 -8.94 4.13 6.25
N SER A 50 -9.27 5.29 5.68
CA SER A 50 -10.11 5.38 4.48
C SER A 50 -9.40 4.78 3.26
N HIS A 51 -8.10 5.06 3.09
CA HIS A 51 -7.31 4.43 2.04
C HIS A 51 -7.16 2.93 2.26
N LEU A 52 -6.89 2.47 3.49
CA LEU A 52 -6.82 1.04 3.82
C LEU A 52 -8.13 0.32 3.50
N LYS A 53 -9.29 0.92 3.78
CA LYS A 53 -10.59 0.39 3.37
C LYS A 53 -10.69 0.24 1.84
N ASN A 54 -10.27 1.25 1.09
CA ASN A 54 -10.30 1.19 -0.38
C ASN A 54 -9.34 0.12 -0.93
N ILE A 55 -8.14 0.00 -0.37
CA ILE A 55 -7.18 -1.04 -0.73
C ILE A 55 -7.79 -2.43 -0.49
N ARG A 56 -8.39 -2.67 0.68
CA ARG A 56 -9.06 -3.93 1.02
C ARG A 56 -10.18 -4.25 0.03
N ASN A 57 -11.02 -3.27 -0.31
CA ASN A 57 -12.09 -3.45 -1.30
C ASN A 57 -11.56 -3.83 -2.69
N LYS A 58 -10.42 -3.28 -3.10
CA LYS A 58 -9.82 -3.54 -4.42
C LYS A 58 -9.03 -4.84 -4.48
N THR A 59 -8.50 -5.30 -3.35
CA THR A 59 -7.56 -6.44 -3.25
C THR A 59 -8.16 -7.68 -2.61
N GLY A 60 -9.35 -7.59 -1.99
CA GLY A 60 -9.98 -8.67 -1.23
C GLY A 60 -9.33 -8.96 0.14
N LEU A 61 -8.24 -8.28 0.49
CA LEU A 61 -7.50 -8.51 1.74
C LEU A 61 -8.29 -7.99 2.94
N GLN A 62 -8.18 -8.67 4.09
CA GLN A 62 -8.88 -8.30 5.31
C GLN A 62 -7.93 -7.82 6.41
N GLY A 63 -6.69 -8.35 6.44
CA GLY A 63 -5.74 -8.12 7.53
C GLY A 63 -4.50 -7.30 7.14
N GLY A 64 -3.87 -6.68 8.15
CA GLY A 64 -2.58 -5.99 7.97
C GLY A 64 -1.45 -6.94 7.55
N LYS A 65 -1.40 -8.17 8.09
CA LYS A 65 -0.42 -9.19 7.69
C LYS A 65 -0.56 -9.61 6.23
N GLU A 66 -1.80 -9.73 5.75
CA GLU A 66 -2.10 -10.06 4.36
C GLU A 66 -1.67 -8.92 3.43
N LEU A 67 -1.85 -7.67 3.87
CA LEU A 67 -1.38 -6.49 3.14
C LEU A 67 0.15 -6.44 3.01
N VAL A 68 0.87 -6.75 4.09
CA VAL A 68 2.33 -6.85 4.08
C VAL A 68 2.79 -7.96 3.13
N TYR A 69 2.19 -9.16 3.24
CA TYR A 69 2.50 -10.27 2.36
C TYR A 69 2.23 -9.93 0.87
N PHE A 70 1.11 -9.26 0.59
CA PHE A 70 0.80 -8.75 -0.74
C PHE A 70 1.88 -7.78 -1.23
N GLY A 71 2.30 -6.83 -0.38
CA GLY A 71 3.35 -5.87 -0.69
C GLY A 71 4.68 -6.55 -1.03
N MET A 72 5.08 -7.56 -0.26
CA MET A 72 6.27 -8.37 -0.55
C MET A 72 6.14 -9.14 -1.88
N LYS A 73 5.00 -9.82 -2.10
CA LYS A 73 4.75 -10.59 -3.34
C LYS A 73 4.77 -9.70 -4.59
N LYS A 74 4.35 -8.44 -4.47
CA LYS A 74 4.34 -7.45 -5.55
C LYS A 74 5.65 -6.66 -5.68
N GLY A 75 6.66 -6.92 -4.85
CA GLY A 75 7.93 -6.18 -4.86
C GLY A 75 7.79 -4.71 -4.42
N LEU A 76 6.75 -4.41 -3.64
CA LEU A 76 6.51 -3.09 -3.06
C LEU A 76 7.23 -2.95 -1.72
N ILE A 77 7.40 -4.05 -1.00
CA ILE A 77 8.13 -4.12 0.27
C ILE A 77 9.33 -5.03 0.05
N ASN A 78 10.51 -4.55 0.43
CA ASN A 78 11.76 -5.31 0.41
C ASN A 78 12.11 -5.81 1.81
#